data_AF-A0A0E3XUL4-F1
#
_entry.id   AF-A0A0E3XUL4-F1
#
_cell.length_a   1.000
_cell.length_b   1.000
_cell.length_c   1.000
_cell.angle_alpha   90.00
_cell.angle_beta   90.00
_cell.angle_gamma   90.00
#
_symmetry.space_group_name_H-M   'P 1'
#
loop_
_entity.id
_entity.type
_entity.pdbx_description
1 polymer ?
#
loop_
_entity_poly.entity_id
_entity_poly.type
_entity_poly.pdbx_seq_one_letter_code
_entity_poly.pdbx_strand_id
1 'polypeptide(L)'
;EYVNYPDDEMQVASTIVDVTNGKVIAQLGSRHQSSNVSFGINQAVETNRDWGSTMKPITDYAPALEYDIYDSTASIVHDVPYNYPGTDTPVYNWDRSYFGNITLQYALQQSRNVPAVEALNKVGLDKAKTFLNGLGIDYPDMHYANAISSNTTESNKKYGASSEKMAAAYAAFANGGIYRKPMYINKIVFSDGSSKEFSDPGTRAMKETTAYMMTDMMKTVLAYGTGRGAYLPWLPQAGKTGTSNYTDDEIENYVKNTGY
;
A
#
# COMPACT_ATOMS: atom_id res chain seq x y z
N GLU A 1 9.78 -17.88 19.42
CA GLU A 1 10.07 -16.50 18.95
C GLU A 1 9.84 -16.48 17.44
N TYR A 2 8.99 -15.58 16.93
CA TYR A 2 8.40 -15.73 15.58
C TYR A 2 9.00 -14.79 14.52
N VAL A 3 9.72 -13.74 14.91
CA VAL A 3 10.37 -12.79 13.98
C VAL A 3 11.81 -12.58 14.41
N ASN A 4 12.76 -12.92 13.54
CA ASN A 4 14.19 -12.68 13.78
C ASN A 4 14.55 -11.29 13.25
N TYR A 5 14.80 -10.34 14.15
CA TYR A 5 15.30 -9.01 13.78
C TYR A 5 16.84 -9.06 13.70
N PRO A 6 17.47 -8.39 12.72
CA PRO A 6 18.91 -8.42 12.52
C PRO A 6 19.68 -7.78 13.69
N ASP A 7 19.09 -6.77 14.34
CA ASP A 7 19.63 -6.09 15.52
C ASP A 7 18.51 -5.33 16.28
N ASP A 8 18.89 -4.63 17.36
CA ASP A 8 17.97 -3.79 18.15
C ASP A 8 17.70 -2.41 17.53
N GLU A 9 18.45 -2.02 16.51
CA GLU A 9 18.28 -0.72 15.85
C GLU A 9 17.25 -0.77 14.73
N MET A 10 17.02 -1.94 14.12
CA MET A 10 16.01 -2.12 13.08
C MET A 10 14.64 -1.66 13.57
N GLN A 11 14.12 -0.63 12.88
CA GLN A 11 12.83 -0.04 13.20
C GLN A 11 11.67 -0.73 12.48
N VAL A 12 10.51 -0.71 13.12
CA VAL A 12 9.24 -1.17 12.57
C VAL A 12 8.14 -0.19 13.00
N ALA A 13 7.23 0.10 12.09
CA ALA A 13 5.99 0.82 12.39
C ALA A 13 4.80 0.08 11.78
N SER A 14 3.70 -0.01 12.51
CA SER A 14 2.50 -0.70 12.05
C SER A 14 1.23 -0.08 12.62
N THR A 15 0.12 -0.23 11.89
CA THR A 15 -1.22 0.12 12.32
C THR A 15 -2.16 -1.03 12.01
N ILE A 16 -3.00 -1.40 12.96
CA ILE A 16 -4.03 -2.42 12.83
C ILE A 16 -5.38 -1.73 12.90
N VAL A 17 -6.19 -1.92 11.87
CA VAL A 17 -7.52 -1.31 11.73
C VAL A 17 -8.59 -2.38 11.72
N ASP A 18 -9.68 -2.15 12.45
CA ASP A 18 -10.91 -2.93 12.31
C ASP A 18 -11.60 -2.53 11.00
N VAL A 19 -11.62 -3.45 10.04
CA VAL A 19 -12.13 -3.21 8.69
C VAL A 19 -13.62 -2.88 8.66
N THR A 20 -14.37 -3.21 9.71
CA THR A 20 -15.83 -2.99 9.76
C THR A 20 -16.20 -1.56 10.15
N ASN A 21 -15.29 -0.83 10.81
CA ASN A 21 -15.61 0.47 11.41
C ASN A 21 -14.46 1.51 11.38
N GLY A 22 -13.29 1.18 10.84
CA GLY A 22 -12.16 2.12 10.69
C GLY A 22 -11.40 2.43 11.99
N LYS A 23 -11.73 1.76 13.09
CA LYS A 23 -11.04 1.99 14.37
C LYS A 23 -9.62 1.44 14.32
N VAL A 24 -8.68 2.25 14.77
CA VAL A 24 -7.30 1.82 15.01
C VAL A 24 -7.28 1.07 16.34
N ILE A 25 -7.12 -0.25 16.29
CA ILE A 25 -7.15 -1.12 17.49
C ILE A 25 -5.77 -1.32 18.11
N ALA A 26 -4.72 -1.15 17.32
CA ALA A 26 -3.34 -1.15 17.79
C ALA A 26 -2.46 -0.36 16.80
N GLN A 27 -1.50 0.39 17.34
CA GLN A 27 -0.53 1.15 16.53
C GLN A 27 0.78 1.26 17.29
N LEU A 28 1.90 1.07 16.58
CA LEU A 28 3.24 1.23 17.13
C LEU A 28 4.13 1.92 16.08
N GLY A 29 4.84 2.97 16.51
CA GLY A 29 5.68 3.79 15.63
C GLY A 29 7.16 3.47 15.63
N SER A 30 7.65 2.63 16.55
CA SER A 30 9.08 2.33 16.65
C SER A 30 9.33 1.06 17.48
N ARG A 31 10.53 0.49 17.33
CA ARG A 31 11.03 -0.64 18.11
C ARG A 31 12.33 -0.21 18.82
N HIS A 32 12.49 -0.55 20.11
CA HIS A 32 13.68 -0.22 20.93
C HIS A 32 14.14 1.24 20.86
N GLN A 33 13.20 2.19 20.74
CA GLN A 33 13.53 3.61 20.74
C GLN A 33 13.66 4.14 22.17
N SER A 34 14.89 4.37 22.63
CA SER A 34 15.25 4.70 24.02
C SER A 34 14.90 6.14 24.48
N SER A 35 14.15 6.92 23.69
CA SER A 35 13.82 8.29 24.04
C SER A 35 12.55 8.36 24.90
N ASN A 36 12.68 8.73 26.18
CA ASN A 36 11.55 8.99 27.09
C ASN A 36 10.87 10.34 26.80
N VAL A 37 10.63 10.66 25.52
CA VAL A 37 9.90 11.86 25.09
C VAL A 37 8.45 11.45 24.81
N SER A 38 7.54 11.91 25.66
CA SER A 38 6.10 11.69 25.45
C SER A 38 5.64 12.39 24.17
N PHE A 39 4.85 11.71 23.36
CA PHE A 39 4.32 12.22 22.08
C PHE A 39 5.42 12.68 21.10
N GLY A 40 6.55 11.98 21.07
CA GLY A 40 7.53 12.10 19.98
C GLY A 40 6.96 11.69 18.61
N ILE A 41 7.80 11.73 17.58
CA ILE A 41 7.39 11.34 16.22
C ILE A 41 6.92 9.88 16.22
N ASN A 42 5.71 9.66 15.71
CA ASN A 42 5.14 8.34 15.51
C ASN A 42 5.26 7.95 14.03
N GLN A 43 6.25 7.12 13.69
CA GLN A 43 6.49 6.70 12.30
C GLN A 43 5.29 5.99 11.66
N ALA A 44 4.35 5.46 12.45
CA ALA A 44 3.16 4.80 11.93
C ALA A 44 2.25 5.73 11.12
N VAL A 45 2.32 7.05 11.36
CA VAL A 45 1.52 8.09 10.69
C VAL A 45 2.34 8.99 9.77
N GLU A 46 3.67 8.88 9.77
CA GLU A 46 4.52 9.65 8.87
C GLU A 46 4.52 9.07 7.46
N THR A 47 4.55 9.94 6.45
CA THR A 47 4.50 9.58 5.03
C THR A 47 5.83 9.81 4.29
N ASN A 48 6.92 9.84 5.06
CA ASN A 48 8.28 10.14 4.60
C ASN A 48 9.09 8.90 4.20
N ARG A 49 8.43 7.76 3.97
CA ARG A 49 9.06 6.51 3.51
C ARG A 49 8.28 5.96 2.33
N ASP A 50 8.99 5.33 1.41
CA ASP A 50 8.41 4.68 0.25
C ASP A 50 7.76 3.34 0.63
N TRP A 51 6.49 3.16 0.23
CA TRP A 51 5.72 1.94 0.39
C TRP A 51 5.82 1.01 -0.84
N GLY A 52 6.45 1.47 -1.91
CA GLY A 52 6.81 0.66 -3.06
C GLY A 52 5.63 -0.09 -3.67
N SER A 53 5.84 -1.38 -3.93
CA SER A 53 4.83 -2.24 -4.59
C SER A 53 3.53 -2.49 -3.81
N THR A 54 3.38 -2.03 -2.56
CA THR A 54 2.06 -2.04 -1.91
C THR A 54 1.12 -0.97 -2.49
N MET A 55 1.65 -0.04 -3.29
CA MET A 55 0.83 0.93 -4.01
C MET A 55 0.10 0.29 -5.19
N LYS A 56 0.70 -0.69 -5.88
CA LYS A 56 0.14 -1.27 -7.11
C LYS A 56 -1.33 -1.73 -7.01
N PRO A 57 -1.77 -2.42 -5.93
CA PRO A 57 -3.17 -2.79 -5.78
C PRO A 57 -4.12 -1.60 -5.81
N ILE A 58 -3.78 -0.50 -5.16
CA ILE A 58 -4.67 0.66 -4.96
C ILE A 58 -4.48 1.75 -6.01
N THR A 59 -3.31 1.81 -6.64
CA THR A 59 -2.96 2.82 -7.66
C THR A 59 -3.27 2.35 -9.08
N ASP A 60 -3.06 1.06 -9.37
CA ASP A 60 -3.06 0.57 -10.76
C ASP A 60 -4.16 -0.46 -10.98
N TYR A 61 -4.14 -1.56 -10.22
CA TYR A 61 -4.95 -2.73 -10.53
C TYR A 61 -6.41 -2.59 -10.10
N ALA A 62 -6.67 -2.09 -8.88
CA ALA A 62 -8.03 -1.82 -8.44
C ALA A 62 -8.74 -0.80 -9.35
N PRO A 63 -8.15 0.37 -9.69
CA PRO A 63 -8.80 1.28 -10.62
C PRO A 63 -8.90 0.69 -12.05
N ALA A 64 -7.96 -0.13 -12.51
CA ALA A 64 -8.08 -0.80 -13.81
C ALA A 64 -9.27 -1.77 -13.86
N LEU A 65 -9.52 -2.53 -12.80
CA LEU A 65 -10.71 -3.38 -12.68
C LEU A 65 -11.98 -2.55 -12.46
N GLU A 66 -11.91 -1.48 -11.67
CA GLU A 66 -13.04 -0.60 -11.35
C GLU A 66 -13.60 0.08 -12.59
N TYR A 67 -12.72 0.53 -13.48
CA TYR A 67 -13.05 1.24 -14.70
C TYR A 67 -13.07 0.35 -15.94
N ASP A 68 -13.20 -0.97 -15.74
CA ASP A 68 -13.40 -1.96 -16.80
C ASP A 68 -12.30 -1.90 -17.89
N ILE A 69 -11.06 -1.57 -17.50
CA ILE A 69 -9.86 -1.66 -18.35
C ILE A 69 -9.43 -3.13 -18.49
N TYR A 70 -9.64 -3.91 -17.43
CA TYR A 70 -9.50 -5.36 -17.44
C TYR A 70 -10.79 -6.00 -16.94
N ASP A 71 -11.31 -6.95 -17.70
CA ASP A 71 -12.60 -7.58 -17.40
C ASP A 71 -12.50 -8.79 -16.44
N SER A 72 -11.28 -9.27 -16.17
CA SER A 72 -11.05 -10.43 -15.29
C SER A 72 -9.65 -10.47 -14.71
N THR A 73 -9.46 -11.29 -13.66
CA THR A 73 -8.14 -11.59 -13.08
C THR A 73 -7.24 -12.41 -14.02
N ALA A 74 -7.82 -13.01 -15.08
CA ALA A 74 -7.13 -13.78 -16.10
C ALA A 74 -6.72 -12.95 -17.33
N SER A 75 -7.10 -11.67 -17.38
CA SER A 75 -6.71 -10.76 -18.47
C SER A 75 -5.20 -10.80 -18.71
N ILE A 76 -4.79 -10.90 -19.96
CA ILE A 76 -3.37 -10.94 -20.32
C ILE A 76 -2.79 -9.53 -20.28
N VAL A 77 -1.67 -9.39 -19.59
CA VAL A 77 -0.85 -8.17 -19.51
C VAL A 77 0.57 -8.45 -20.01
N HIS A 78 1.28 -7.40 -20.39
CA HIS A 78 2.56 -7.52 -21.08
C HIS A 78 3.70 -7.17 -20.15
N ASP A 79 4.48 -8.17 -19.76
CA ASP A 79 5.74 -7.97 -19.05
C ASP A 79 6.90 -8.08 -20.04
N VAL A 80 7.07 -7.04 -20.86
CA VAL A 80 8.07 -6.91 -21.94
C VAL A 80 8.81 -5.57 -21.78
N PRO A 81 9.93 -5.30 -22.49
CA PRO A 81 10.58 -3.99 -22.42
C PRO A 81 9.59 -2.84 -22.64
N TYR A 82 9.53 -1.93 -21.67
CA TYR A 82 8.56 -0.84 -21.61
C TYR A 82 9.19 0.39 -20.98
N ASN A 83 8.90 1.56 -21.52
CA ASN A 83 9.37 2.84 -20.99
C ASN A 83 8.25 3.55 -20.23
N TYR A 84 8.62 4.37 -19.24
CA TYR A 84 7.65 5.27 -18.61
C TYR A 84 6.99 6.13 -19.70
N PRO A 85 5.65 6.25 -19.69
CA PRO A 85 4.94 6.93 -20.77
C PRO A 85 5.44 8.36 -20.99
N GLY A 86 5.66 8.72 -22.26
CA GLY A 86 6.17 10.04 -22.64
C GLY A 86 7.69 10.22 -22.44
N THR A 87 8.44 9.16 -22.15
CA THR A 87 9.89 9.22 -21.94
C THR A 87 10.62 8.05 -22.60
N ASP A 88 11.94 8.16 -22.73
CA ASP A 88 12.83 7.04 -23.09
C ASP A 88 13.37 6.29 -21.86
N THR A 89 12.85 6.57 -20.67
CA THR A 89 13.33 5.95 -19.42
C THR A 89 12.69 4.57 -19.26
N PRO A 90 13.49 3.48 -19.23
CA PRO A 90 12.96 2.13 -19.10
C PRO A 90 12.38 1.86 -17.71
N VAL A 91 11.27 1.15 -17.67
CA VAL A 91 10.71 0.55 -16.45
C VAL A 91 11.38 -0.81 -16.25
N TYR A 92 12.19 -0.93 -15.20
CA TYR A 92 12.82 -2.20 -14.87
C TYR A 92 12.02 -2.98 -13.83
N ASN A 93 11.92 -4.28 -14.06
CA ASN A 93 11.61 -5.24 -13.02
C ASN A 93 12.83 -5.46 -12.11
N TRP A 94 12.59 -5.94 -10.88
CA TRP A 94 13.64 -6.16 -9.89
C TRP A 94 14.74 -7.13 -10.35
N ASP A 95 14.40 -8.07 -11.24
CA ASP A 95 15.31 -9.07 -11.83
C ASP A 95 15.84 -8.68 -13.21
N ARG A 96 15.49 -7.48 -13.70
CA ARG A 96 15.77 -6.98 -15.07
C ARG A 96 15.38 -7.94 -16.20
N SER A 97 14.50 -8.89 -15.92
CA SER A 97 14.00 -9.87 -16.87
C SER A 97 12.56 -9.55 -17.26
N TYR A 98 11.98 -10.34 -18.15
CA TYR A 98 10.64 -10.15 -18.71
C TYR A 98 9.97 -11.51 -18.89
N PHE A 99 8.75 -11.67 -18.37
CA PHE A 99 7.98 -12.92 -18.46
C PHE A 99 7.09 -12.98 -19.71
N GLY A 100 7.04 -11.91 -20.51
CA GLY A 100 6.19 -11.82 -21.68
C GLY A 100 4.71 -11.71 -21.30
N ASN A 101 3.86 -12.46 -21.99
CA ASN A 101 2.42 -12.43 -21.76
C ASN A 101 2.06 -13.27 -20.54
N ILE A 102 1.55 -12.62 -19.50
CA ILE A 102 1.14 -13.25 -18.24
C ILE A 102 -0.25 -12.77 -17.84
N THR A 103 -0.93 -13.49 -16.94
CA THR A 103 -2.22 -13.03 -16.42
C THR A 103 -2.05 -11.86 -15.45
N LEU A 104 -3.08 -11.03 -15.32
CA LEU A 104 -3.15 -9.93 -14.36
C LEU A 104 -2.86 -10.41 -12.94
N GLN A 105 -3.45 -11.54 -12.55
CA GLN A 105 -3.18 -12.20 -11.27
C GLN A 105 -1.70 -12.55 -11.10
N TYR A 106 -1.06 -13.13 -12.13
CA TYR A 106 0.35 -13.52 -12.04
C TYR A 106 1.27 -12.30 -12.00
N ALA A 107 0.94 -11.23 -12.73
CA ALA A 107 1.66 -9.96 -12.66
C ALA A 107 1.63 -9.36 -11.24
N LEU A 108 0.46 -9.37 -10.58
CA LEU A 108 0.33 -8.92 -9.19
C LEU A 108 1.05 -9.86 -8.22
N GLN A 109 0.90 -11.17 -8.40
CA GLN A 109 1.52 -12.23 -7.59
C GLN A 109 3.05 -12.10 -7.54
N GLN A 110 3.67 -11.90 -8.71
CA GLN A 110 5.13 -11.74 -8.85
C GLN A 110 5.58 -10.29 -8.74
N SER A 111 4.64 -9.37 -8.48
CA SER A 111 4.91 -7.95 -8.29
C SER A 111 5.70 -7.33 -9.45
N ARG A 112 5.34 -7.64 -10.69
CA ARG A 112 6.02 -7.10 -11.88
C ARG A 112 5.77 -5.59 -12.02
N ASN A 113 6.82 -4.82 -12.32
CA ASN A 113 6.77 -3.36 -12.41
C ASN A 113 6.20 -2.91 -13.75
N VAL A 114 6.61 -3.55 -14.86
CA VAL A 114 6.13 -3.16 -16.18
C VAL A 114 4.61 -3.21 -16.31
N PRO A 115 3.92 -4.33 -15.98
CA PRO A 115 2.46 -4.37 -16.09
C PRO A 115 1.74 -3.40 -15.16
N ALA A 116 2.35 -3.02 -14.04
CA ALA A 116 1.80 -2.05 -13.09
C ALA A 116 1.79 -0.63 -13.71
N VAL A 117 2.94 -0.19 -14.26
CA VAL A 117 3.04 1.11 -14.94
C VAL A 117 2.15 1.13 -16.19
N GLU A 118 2.11 0.03 -16.97
CA GLU A 118 1.23 -0.07 -18.13
C GLU A 118 -0.26 0.03 -17.71
N ALA A 119 -0.66 -0.61 -16.61
CA ALA A 119 -2.02 -0.51 -16.09
C ALA A 119 -2.36 0.92 -15.65
N LEU A 120 -1.47 1.61 -14.92
CA LEU A 120 -1.66 3.01 -14.55
C LEU A 120 -1.80 3.91 -15.78
N ASN A 121 -1.01 3.68 -16.83
CA ASN A 121 -1.11 4.40 -18.09
C ASN A 121 -2.48 4.22 -18.76
N LYS A 122 -3.03 3.00 -18.76
CA LYS A 122 -4.38 2.74 -19.30
C LYS A 122 -5.49 3.36 -18.45
N VAL A 123 -5.34 3.36 -17.12
CA VAL A 123 -6.28 4.02 -16.19
C VAL A 123 -6.27 5.54 -16.39
N GLY A 124 -5.07 6.11 -16.57
CA GLY A 124 -4.82 7.54 -16.59
C GLY A 124 -4.62 8.12 -15.18
N LEU A 125 -3.66 9.04 -15.05
CA LEU A 125 -3.22 9.60 -13.76
C LEU A 125 -4.36 10.26 -12.98
N ASP A 126 -5.24 11.03 -13.64
CA ASP A 126 -6.33 11.74 -12.97
C ASP A 126 -7.36 10.80 -12.33
N LYS A 127 -7.72 9.71 -13.04
CA LYS A 127 -8.65 8.69 -12.52
C LYS A 127 -8.01 7.92 -11.37
N ALA A 128 -6.74 7.54 -11.51
CA ALA A 128 -6.01 6.86 -10.45
C ALA A 128 -5.88 7.72 -9.18
N LYS A 129 -5.57 9.02 -9.33
CA LYS A 129 -5.52 9.98 -8.22
C LYS A 129 -6.88 10.11 -7.53
N THR A 130 -7.95 10.26 -8.31
CA THR A 130 -9.32 10.33 -7.79
C THR A 130 -9.70 9.07 -7.02
N PHE A 131 -9.33 7.90 -7.53
CA PHE A 131 -9.55 6.61 -6.87
C PHE A 131 -8.79 6.52 -5.53
N LEU A 132 -7.51 6.91 -5.51
CA LEU A 132 -6.71 6.97 -4.28
C LEU A 132 -7.28 7.93 -3.24
N ASN A 133 -7.83 9.08 -3.67
CA ASN A 133 -8.49 10.02 -2.76
C ASN A 133 -9.69 9.38 -2.07
N GLY A 134 -10.43 8.52 -2.78
CA GLY A 134 -11.49 7.68 -2.21
C GLY A 134 -11.00 6.70 -1.14
N LEU A 135 -9.71 6.38 -1.13
CA LEU A 135 -9.02 5.53 -0.15
C LEU A 135 -8.18 6.34 0.87
N GLY A 136 -8.32 7.67 0.92
CA GLY A 136 -7.62 8.53 1.87
C GLY A 136 -6.13 8.77 1.58
N ILE A 137 -5.67 8.44 0.36
CA ILE A 137 -4.30 8.70 -0.10
C ILE A 137 -4.34 9.76 -1.20
N ASP A 138 -3.39 10.68 -1.17
CA ASP A 138 -3.32 11.78 -2.13
C ASP A 138 -1.87 12.11 -2.46
N TYR A 139 -1.70 12.84 -3.56
CA TYR A 139 -0.44 13.39 -4.04
C TYR A 139 -0.65 14.84 -4.48
N PRO A 140 0.34 15.73 -4.32
CA PRO A 140 0.24 17.07 -4.90
C PRO A 140 0.07 16.95 -6.42
N ASP A 141 0.99 16.22 -7.06
CA ASP A 141 0.97 15.81 -8.44
C ASP A 141 1.21 14.30 -8.51
N MET A 142 0.48 13.61 -9.39
CA MET A 142 0.63 12.18 -9.59
C MET A 142 1.44 11.92 -10.86
N HIS A 143 2.42 11.02 -10.76
CA HIS A 143 3.30 10.64 -11.86
C HIS A 143 3.30 9.13 -12.07
N TYR A 144 3.77 8.66 -13.24
CA TYR A 144 3.82 7.21 -13.51
C TYR A 144 4.74 6.42 -12.58
N ALA A 145 5.73 7.08 -11.97
CA ALA A 145 6.53 6.48 -10.90
C ALA A 145 5.67 6.03 -9.71
N ASN A 146 4.52 6.69 -9.47
CA ASN A 146 3.63 6.36 -8.37
C ASN A 146 2.88 5.03 -8.52
N ALA A 147 2.93 4.40 -9.70
CA ALA A 147 2.45 3.02 -9.86
C ALA A 147 3.16 2.06 -8.88
N ILE A 148 4.46 2.29 -8.66
CA ILE A 148 5.31 1.35 -7.93
C ILE A 148 6.03 1.98 -6.73
N SER A 149 5.72 3.24 -6.40
CA SER A 149 6.33 4.01 -5.33
C SER A 149 5.31 4.96 -4.70
N SER A 150 5.39 5.16 -3.39
CA SER A 150 4.61 6.19 -2.70
C SER A 150 5.32 7.52 -2.56
N ASN A 151 6.52 7.68 -3.15
CA ASN A 151 7.28 8.92 -3.08
C ASN A 151 6.52 10.10 -3.68
N THR A 152 6.73 11.27 -3.09
CA THR A 152 6.03 12.51 -3.43
C THR A 152 7.01 13.68 -3.32
N THR A 153 6.78 14.72 -4.12
CA THR A 153 7.61 15.93 -4.16
C THR A 153 7.41 16.82 -2.92
N GLU A 154 6.23 16.76 -2.29
CA GLU A 154 5.91 17.53 -1.10
C GLU A 154 5.83 16.64 0.16
N SER A 155 6.59 17.03 1.19
CA SER A 155 6.56 16.38 2.50
C SER A 155 5.43 16.97 3.35
N ASN A 156 4.26 16.33 3.28
CA ASN A 156 3.12 16.62 4.14
C ASN A 156 2.43 15.29 4.51
N LYS A 157 1.99 15.13 5.76
CA LYS A 157 1.28 13.93 6.23
C LYS A 157 0.06 13.55 5.37
N LYS A 158 -0.56 14.50 4.68
CA LYS A 158 -1.67 14.20 3.75
C LYS A 158 -1.22 13.53 2.45
N TYR A 159 0.02 13.73 2.01
CA TYR A 159 0.55 13.18 0.77
C TYR A 159 1.37 11.92 1.02
N GLY A 160 1.33 10.98 0.07
CA GLY A 160 2.00 9.69 0.20
C GLY A 160 1.31 8.76 1.20
N ALA A 161 2.03 7.72 1.60
CA ALA A 161 1.50 6.59 2.36
C ALA A 161 2.20 6.43 3.72
N SER A 162 1.45 5.93 4.70
CA SER A 162 1.91 5.58 6.04
C SER A 162 1.22 4.28 6.46
N SER A 163 1.66 3.66 7.56
CA SER A 163 1.04 2.40 7.99
C SER A 163 -0.44 2.57 8.32
N GLU A 164 -0.80 3.74 8.86
CA GLU A 164 -2.17 4.13 9.14
C GLU A 164 -3.01 4.20 7.85
N LYS A 165 -2.54 4.94 6.84
CA LYS A 165 -3.27 5.08 5.58
C LYS A 165 -3.37 3.77 4.82
N MET A 166 -2.28 3.00 4.77
CA MET A 166 -2.25 1.74 4.05
C MET A 166 -3.16 0.70 4.70
N ALA A 167 -3.20 0.64 6.04
CA ALA A 167 -4.14 -0.21 6.75
C ALA A 167 -5.61 0.15 6.43
N ALA A 168 -5.94 1.45 6.40
CA ALA A 168 -7.29 1.89 6.06
C ALA A 168 -7.66 1.69 4.58
N ALA A 169 -6.71 1.91 3.66
CA ALA A 169 -6.90 1.66 2.24
C ALA A 169 -7.12 0.16 1.96
N TYR A 170 -6.32 -0.72 2.57
CA TYR A 170 -6.46 -2.17 2.40
C TYR A 170 -7.68 -2.74 3.13
N ALA A 171 -8.14 -2.10 4.20
CA ALA A 171 -9.41 -2.44 4.86
C ALA A 171 -10.59 -2.34 3.89
N ALA A 172 -10.55 -1.43 2.91
CA ALA A 172 -11.58 -1.31 1.89
C ALA A 172 -11.68 -2.57 1.01
N PHE A 173 -10.59 -3.30 0.76
CA PHE A 173 -10.69 -4.60 0.07
C PHE A 173 -11.41 -5.64 0.92
N ALA A 174 -11.07 -5.71 2.21
CA ALA A 174 -11.60 -6.71 3.13
C ALA A 174 -13.11 -6.56 3.41
N ASN A 175 -13.66 -5.34 3.30
CA ASN A 175 -15.05 -5.04 3.65
C ASN A 175 -15.96 -4.77 2.42
N GLY A 176 -15.54 -5.18 1.22
CA GLY A 176 -16.37 -5.08 0.01
C GLY A 176 -16.38 -3.70 -0.66
N GLY A 177 -15.30 -2.92 -0.47
CA GLY A 177 -15.03 -1.68 -1.18
C GLY A 177 -15.40 -0.40 -0.43
N ILE A 178 -15.52 -0.45 0.90
CA ILE A 178 -15.89 0.69 1.74
C ILE A 178 -14.66 1.23 2.45
N TYR A 179 -14.22 2.42 2.08
CA TYR A 179 -13.20 3.13 2.83
C TYR A 179 -13.80 3.70 4.12
N ARG A 180 -13.05 3.57 5.22
CA ARG A 180 -13.37 4.20 6.49
C ARG A 180 -12.16 4.96 7.00
N LYS A 181 -12.39 6.20 7.44
CA LYS A 181 -11.33 7.04 8.01
C LYS A 181 -10.77 6.36 9.28
N PRO A 182 -9.43 6.33 9.48
CA PRO A 182 -8.83 5.89 10.74
C PRO A 182 -9.37 6.67 11.95
N MET A 183 -9.86 5.95 12.96
CA MET A 183 -10.43 6.53 14.20
C MET A 183 -9.70 6.03 15.44
N TYR A 184 -9.20 6.96 16.26
CA TYR A 184 -8.55 6.66 17.56
C TYR A 184 -9.48 6.87 18.75
N ILE A 185 -10.52 7.68 18.58
CA ILE A 185 -11.49 8.02 19.62
C ILE A 185 -12.91 7.78 19.09
N ASN A 186 -13.80 7.29 19.95
CA ASN A 186 -15.21 7.08 19.63
C ASN A 186 -16.15 7.97 20.48
N LYS A 187 -15.68 8.51 21.60
CA LYS A 187 -16.45 9.39 22.48
C LYS A 187 -15.53 10.26 23.34
N ILE A 188 -15.93 11.52 23.53
CA ILE A 188 -15.36 12.43 24.53
C ILE A 188 -16.48 12.82 25.49
N VAL A 189 -16.24 12.73 26.79
CA VAL A 189 -17.12 13.23 27.86
C VAL A 189 -16.45 14.45 28.48
N PHE A 190 -17.14 15.59 28.48
CA PHE A 190 -16.64 16.85 29.01
C PHE A 190 -16.95 16.97 30.50
N SER A 191 -16.26 17.89 31.18
CA SER A 191 -16.41 18.11 32.63
C SER A 191 -17.80 18.60 33.05
N ASP A 192 -18.57 19.17 32.13
CA ASP A 192 -19.95 19.62 32.34
C ASP A 192 -20.99 18.48 32.18
N GLY A 193 -20.53 17.25 31.90
CA GLY A 193 -21.37 16.08 31.68
C GLY A 193 -21.90 15.94 30.25
N SER A 194 -21.67 16.92 29.37
CA SER A 194 -21.97 16.78 27.95
C SER A 194 -21.02 15.78 27.28
N SER A 195 -21.41 15.21 26.15
CA SER A 195 -20.55 14.29 25.41
C SER A 195 -20.67 14.45 23.90
N LYS A 196 -19.59 14.11 23.20
CA LYS A 196 -19.52 14.06 21.74
C LYS A 196 -19.10 12.67 21.31
N GLU A 197 -19.93 12.04 20.48
CA GLU A 197 -19.64 10.74 19.88
C GLU A 197 -19.07 10.94 18.48
N PHE A 198 -18.18 10.03 18.09
CA PHE A 198 -17.47 10.06 16.83
C PHE A 198 -17.68 8.72 16.13
N SER A 199 -18.18 8.78 14.89
CA SER A 199 -18.35 7.62 14.03
C SER A 199 -18.06 8.04 12.59
N ASP A 200 -17.64 7.07 11.79
CA ASP A 200 -17.48 7.24 10.35
C ASP A 200 -18.40 6.25 9.64
N PRO A 201 -19.44 6.71 8.92
CA PRO A 201 -20.34 5.82 8.18
C PRO A 201 -19.63 5.09 7.04
N GLY A 202 -18.46 5.57 6.61
CA GLY A 202 -17.67 5.04 5.51
C GLY A 202 -18.20 5.50 4.15
N THR A 203 -17.34 5.43 3.14
CA THR A 203 -17.63 5.83 1.77
C THR A 203 -17.25 4.70 0.83
N ARG A 204 -18.11 4.37 -0.14
CA ARG A 204 -17.78 3.39 -1.18
C ARG A 204 -16.66 3.95 -2.07
N ALA A 205 -15.50 3.31 -2.02
CA ALA A 205 -14.33 3.65 -2.83
C ALA A 205 -14.21 2.79 -4.09
N MET A 206 -14.79 1.59 -4.09
CA MET A 206 -14.81 0.69 -5.24
C MET A 206 -16.06 -0.22 -5.24
N LYS A 207 -16.38 -0.83 -6.38
CA LYS A 207 -17.39 -1.88 -6.49
C LYS A 207 -17.00 -3.08 -5.62
N GLU A 208 -18.01 -3.80 -5.12
CA GLU A 208 -17.80 -5.05 -4.39
C GLU A 208 -17.08 -6.11 -5.25
N THR A 209 -17.38 -6.14 -6.56
CA THR A 209 -16.71 -7.00 -7.53
C THR A 209 -15.23 -6.67 -7.68
N THR A 210 -14.86 -5.38 -7.73
CA THR A 210 -13.46 -4.92 -7.73
C THR A 210 -12.74 -5.40 -6.47
N ALA A 211 -13.34 -5.18 -5.29
CA ALA A 211 -12.76 -5.60 -4.02
C ALA A 211 -12.55 -7.12 -3.94
N TYR A 212 -13.51 -7.90 -4.44
CA TYR A 212 -13.44 -9.35 -4.53
C TYR A 212 -12.30 -9.81 -5.45
N MET A 213 -12.24 -9.30 -6.69
CA MET A 213 -11.19 -9.67 -7.65
C MET A 213 -9.79 -9.31 -7.14
N MET A 214 -9.62 -8.13 -6.54
CA MET A 214 -8.35 -7.72 -5.95
C MET A 214 -7.95 -8.62 -4.78
N THR A 215 -8.91 -8.96 -3.92
CA THR A 215 -8.70 -9.89 -2.80
C THR A 215 -8.32 -11.29 -3.29
N ASP A 216 -8.98 -11.80 -4.34
CA ASP A 216 -8.68 -13.11 -4.94
C ASP A 216 -7.23 -13.16 -5.47
N MET A 217 -6.83 -12.16 -6.25
CA MET A 217 -5.46 -12.08 -6.74
C MET A 217 -4.44 -11.93 -5.59
N MET A 218 -4.74 -11.11 -4.57
CA MET A 218 -3.83 -10.90 -3.43
C MET A 218 -3.70 -12.11 -2.50
N LYS A 219 -4.68 -13.03 -2.44
CA LYS A 219 -4.49 -14.33 -1.76
C LYS A 219 -3.36 -15.12 -2.41
N THR A 220 -3.23 -15.04 -3.74
CA THR A 220 -2.19 -15.76 -4.48
C THR A 220 -0.79 -15.20 -4.24
N VAL A 221 -0.65 -13.92 -3.82
CA VAL A 221 0.62 -13.31 -3.42
C VAL A 221 1.18 -14.02 -2.18
N LEU A 222 0.32 -14.40 -1.23
CA LEU A 222 0.70 -15.14 -0.03
C LEU A 222 0.85 -16.63 -0.34
N ALA A 223 -0.02 -17.18 -1.18
CA ALA A 223 0.01 -18.61 -1.48
C ALA A 223 1.20 -19.05 -2.34
N TYR A 224 1.56 -18.27 -3.37
CA TYR A 224 2.60 -18.68 -4.33
C TYR A 224 3.48 -17.52 -4.84
N GLY A 225 3.36 -16.34 -4.23
CA GLY A 225 4.07 -15.13 -4.67
C GLY A 225 5.06 -14.61 -3.64
N THR A 226 5.32 -13.31 -3.73
CA THR A 226 6.32 -12.60 -2.94
C THR A 226 6.00 -12.54 -1.44
N GLY A 227 4.74 -12.77 -1.04
CA GLY A 227 4.26 -12.69 0.35
C GLY A 227 4.28 -14.01 1.11
N ARG A 228 4.95 -15.05 0.59
CA ARG A 228 4.87 -16.43 1.10
C ARG A 228 5.21 -16.56 2.59
N GLY A 229 6.13 -15.74 3.10
CA GLY A 229 6.51 -15.75 4.52
C GLY A 229 5.38 -15.38 5.49
N ALA A 230 4.32 -14.72 5.01
CA ALA A 230 3.15 -14.37 5.82
C ALA A 230 2.00 -15.38 5.67
N TYR A 231 2.14 -16.45 4.88
CA TYR A 231 1.06 -17.40 4.62
C TYR A 231 0.71 -18.26 5.83
N LEU A 232 -0.59 -18.35 6.13
CA LEU A 232 -1.17 -19.18 7.18
C LEU A 232 -2.22 -20.07 6.53
N PRO A 233 -2.00 -21.40 6.40
CA PRO A 233 -2.90 -22.29 5.66
C PRO A 233 -4.34 -22.32 6.16
N TRP A 234 -4.56 -22.03 7.44
CA TRP A 234 -5.86 -22.06 8.11
C TRP A 234 -6.58 -20.72 8.11
N LEU A 235 -5.90 -19.62 7.73
CA LEU A 235 -6.46 -18.27 7.76
C LEU A 235 -6.72 -17.77 6.33
N PRO A 236 -7.99 -17.51 5.94
CA PRO A 236 -8.29 -16.88 4.67
C PRO A 236 -7.87 -15.40 4.70
N GLN A 237 -6.65 -15.11 4.24
CA GLN A 237 -6.08 -13.77 4.21
C GLN A 237 -5.47 -13.45 2.83
N ALA A 238 -5.45 -12.15 2.53
CA ALA A 238 -4.88 -11.59 1.32
C ALA A 238 -3.91 -10.46 1.70
N GLY A 239 -2.91 -10.21 0.88
CA GLY A 239 -1.97 -9.12 1.16
C GLY A 239 -1.02 -8.88 0.00
N LYS A 240 -0.17 -7.86 0.18
CA LYS A 240 0.83 -7.46 -0.80
C LYS A 240 2.13 -7.07 -0.11
N THR A 241 3.25 -7.43 -0.72
CA THR A 241 4.58 -6.96 -0.29
C THR A 241 4.98 -5.67 -1.00
N GLY A 242 5.80 -4.87 -0.34
CA GLY A 242 6.48 -3.73 -0.92
C GLY A 242 7.97 -3.81 -0.63
N THR A 243 8.78 -3.44 -1.61
CA THR A 243 10.22 -3.21 -1.45
C THR A 243 10.50 -1.90 -2.15
N SER A 244 11.10 -0.96 -1.44
CA SER A 244 11.61 0.28 -2.02
C SER A 244 13.09 0.11 -2.34
N ASN A 245 13.58 0.91 -3.28
CA ASN A 245 15.01 1.08 -3.47
C ASN A 245 15.49 2.24 -2.60
N TYR A 246 16.77 2.18 -2.25
CA TYR A 246 17.47 3.30 -1.63
C TYR A 246 18.39 3.93 -2.70
N THR A 247 18.58 5.24 -2.64
CA THR A 247 19.65 5.90 -3.40
C THR A 247 21.02 5.50 -2.83
N ASP A 248 22.09 5.68 -3.61
CA ASP A 248 23.45 5.43 -3.12
C ASP A 248 23.75 6.24 -1.84
N ASP A 249 23.31 7.51 -1.81
CA ASP A 249 23.41 8.39 -0.64
C ASP A 249 22.62 7.85 0.56
N GLU A 250 21.42 7.30 0.36
CA GLU A 250 20.62 6.72 1.43
C GLU A 250 21.25 5.42 1.97
N ILE A 251 21.84 4.62 1.09
CA ILE A 251 22.58 3.42 1.48
C ILE A 251 23.78 3.83 2.35
N GLU A 252 24.58 4.78 1.89
CA GLU A 252 25.78 5.24 2.59
C GLU A 252 25.46 5.83 3.98
N ASN A 253 24.38 6.62 4.07
CA ASN A 253 24.06 7.35 5.30
C ASN A 253 23.13 6.60 6.26
N TYR A 254 22.26 5.72 5.77
CA TYR A 254 21.16 5.15 6.55
C TYR A 254 21.04 3.63 6.52
N VAL A 255 21.69 2.94 5.57
CA VAL A 255 21.72 1.47 5.54
C VAL A 255 23.04 1.00 6.12
N LYS A 256 23.00 0.51 7.37
CA LYS A 256 24.16 -0.16 7.95
C LYS A 256 24.49 -1.40 7.11
N ASN A 257 25.60 -1.35 6.37
CA ASN A 257 26.20 -2.51 5.72
C ASN A 257 26.66 -3.49 6.80
N THR A 258 25.73 -4.28 7.32
CA THR A 258 26.02 -5.45 8.14
C THR A 258 26.40 -6.55 7.17
N GLY A 259 27.68 -6.59 6.78
CA GLY A 259 28.19 -7.47 5.74
C GLY A 259 27.85 -8.95 5.95
N TYR A 260 26.75 -9.38 5.37
CA TYR A 260 26.34 -10.77 5.19
C TYR A 260 26.36 -11.12 3.70
#